data_AF-A0A0D6AXL1-F1
#
_entry.id   AF-A0A0D6AXL1-F1
#
_cell.length_a   1.000
_cell.length_b   1.000
_cell.length_c   1.000
_cell.angle_alpha   90.00
_cell.angle_beta   90.00
_cell.angle_gamma   90.00
#
_symmetry.space_group_name_H-M   'P 1'
#
loop_
_entity.id
_entity.type
_entity.pdbx_description
1 polymer ?
#
loop_
_entity_poly.entity_id
_entity_poly.type
_entity_poly.pdbx_seq_one_letter_code
_entity_poly.pdbx_strand_id
1 'polypeptide(L)'
;MSNLNEILVQAAINPDFPTDNPDSAIAIIDNLELISFNPSSALLFVVFAEKAPLSSSLMRTHTVVLKTSDGGNNWHLTLDATQGSLVKEEIFFPNETQGWFITQWQVAGTFPTLYQTNDFGETWQESSIIHEAITAKGGIASFTEAQGLRFKSEKEGIVIGKTFNTEGENVQFFFKTTDAGKTWTEIDIIPSEYFTWQSLHHNPFDFSNLWKITATISGFSLDKSLGVFPIVYQAASSDS
;
A
#
# COMPACT_ATOMS: atom_id res chain seq x y z
N MET A 1 20.32 -8.34 1.48
CA MET A 1 19.37 -7.27 1.12
C MET A 1 19.18 -7.37 -0.37
N SER A 2 18.00 -7.79 -0.82
CA SER A 2 17.73 -7.93 -2.25
C SER A 2 17.57 -6.53 -2.87
N ASN A 3 18.31 -6.25 -3.93
CA ASN A 3 18.18 -4.98 -4.68
C ASN A 3 16.97 -5.08 -5.62
N LEU A 4 16.40 -3.94 -6.02
CA LEU A 4 15.31 -3.86 -7.01
C LEU A 4 15.59 -4.76 -8.21
N ASN A 5 16.80 -4.73 -8.80
CA ASN A 5 17.12 -5.59 -9.95
C ASN A 5 16.96 -7.10 -9.67
N GLU A 6 17.27 -7.59 -8.47
CA GLU A 6 17.10 -9.02 -8.14
C GLU A 6 15.62 -9.39 -8.00
N ILE A 7 14.82 -8.47 -7.45
CA ILE A 7 13.37 -8.61 -7.32
C ILE A 7 12.71 -8.54 -8.71
N LEU A 8 13.20 -7.68 -9.60
CA LEU A 8 12.70 -7.53 -10.96
C LEU A 8 13.10 -8.67 -11.89
N VAL A 9 14.29 -9.25 -11.74
CA VAL A 9 14.72 -10.40 -12.54
C VAL A 9 13.82 -11.61 -12.30
N GLN A 10 13.19 -11.71 -11.13
CA GLN A 10 12.22 -12.77 -10.84
C GLN A 10 10.83 -12.46 -11.43
N ALA A 11 10.50 -11.19 -11.64
CA ALA A 11 9.23 -10.71 -12.16
C ALA A 11 9.25 -10.51 -13.68
N ALA A 12 8.99 -11.56 -14.46
CA ALA A 12 8.71 -11.41 -15.89
C ALA A 12 7.34 -10.71 -16.05
N ILE A 13 7.32 -9.47 -16.53
CA ILE A 13 6.07 -8.77 -16.86
C ILE A 13 5.48 -9.40 -18.11
N ASN A 14 4.58 -10.37 -17.94
CA ASN A 14 3.90 -11.00 -19.07
C ASN A 14 2.46 -10.48 -19.23
N PRO A 15 2.16 -9.69 -20.28
CA PRO A 15 0.78 -9.29 -20.59
C PRO A 15 -0.10 -10.46 -21.03
N ASP A 16 0.49 -11.59 -21.43
CA ASP A 16 -0.18 -12.84 -21.82
C ASP A 16 0.49 -14.04 -21.12
N PHE A 17 0.25 -14.22 -19.82
CA PHE A 17 0.78 -15.35 -19.04
C PHE A 17 0.55 -16.71 -19.73
N PRO A 18 1.62 -17.43 -20.16
CA PRO A 18 1.50 -18.79 -20.63
C PRO A 18 1.43 -19.68 -19.39
N THR A 19 0.35 -20.43 -19.26
CA THR A 19 0.04 -21.31 -18.12
C THR A 19 1.05 -22.43 -17.85
N ASP A 20 2.07 -22.55 -18.71
CA ASP A 20 2.83 -23.80 -18.91
C ASP A 20 4.32 -23.70 -18.55
N ASN A 21 4.85 -22.54 -18.15
CA ASN A 21 6.25 -22.43 -17.67
C ASN A 21 6.32 -22.32 -16.13
N PRO A 22 6.80 -23.35 -15.40
CA PRO A 22 6.90 -23.33 -13.94
C PRO A 22 7.99 -22.39 -13.40
N ASP A 23 8.94 -21.95 -14.24
CA ASP A 23 10.10 -21.15 -13.83
C ASP A 23 9.91 -19.63 -14.07
N SER A 24 8.72 -19.19 -14.49
CA SER A 24 8.39 -17.78 -14.76
C SER A 24 7.13 -17.39 -14.00
N ALA A 25 7.22 -17.31 -12.68
CA ALA A 25 6.05 -17.36 -11.80
C ALA A 25 5.65 -16.03 -11.18
N ILE A 26 6.36 -14.91 -11.43
CA ILE A 26 6.05 -13.61 -10.82
C ILE A 26 5.73 -12.58 -11.92
N ALA A 27 4.64 -11.83 -11.80
CA ALA A 27 4.38 -10.68 -12.66
C ALA A 27 3.86 -9.47 -11.88
N ILE A 28 4.14 -8.29 -12.41
CA ILE A 28 3.57 -7.03 -11.95
C ILE A 28 2.26 -6.85 -12.69
N ILE A 29 1.16 -6.80 -11.95
CA ILE A 29 -0.18 -7.01 -12.53
C ILE A 29 -1.11 -5.81 -12.49
N ASP A 30 -0.92 -4.84 -11.58
CA ASP A 30 -1.96 -3.81 -11.43
C ASP A 30 -1.45 -2.45 -10.97
N ASN A 31 -0.60 -2.40 -9.92
CA ASN A 31 -0.32 -1.15 -9.22
C ASN A 31 1.18 -0.94 -8.95
N LEU A 32 1.72 0.12 -9.53
CA LEU A 32 2.98 0.73 -9.13
C LEU A 32 2.65 2.12 -8.57
N GLU A 33 2.81 2.29 -7.26
CA GLU A 33 2.61 3.58 -6.59
C GLU A 33 3.93 4.10 -6.04
N LEU A 34 4.20 5.39 -6.25
CA LEU A 34 5.44 6.02 -5.79
C LEU A 34 5.12 7.20 -4.89
N ILE A 35 5.69 7.17 -3.69
CA ILE A 35 5.54 8.23 -2.69
C ILE A 35 6.89 8.85 -2.41
N SER A 36 6.99 10.18 -2.47
CA SER A 36 8.24 10.89 -2.26
C SER A 36 7.99 12.28 -1.66
N PHE A 37 8.70 12.58 -0.56
CA PHE A 37 8.67 13.89 0.11
C PHE A 37 9.91 14.74 -0.14
N ASN A 38 10.92 14.19 -0.79
CA ASN A 38 12.10 14.92 -1.23
C ASN A 38 12.73 14.23 -2.45
N PRO A 39 13.57 14.94 -3.22
CA PRO A 39 14.14 14.36 -4.44
C PRO A 39 15.00 13.10 -4.20
N SER A 40 15.59 12.91 -3.03
CA SER A 40 16.51 11.81 -2.76
C SER A 40 15.82 10.56 -2.21
N SER A 41 14.67 10.70 -1.57
CA SER A 41 13.99 9.58 -0.90
C SER A 41 12.63 9.30 -1.50
N ALA A 42 12.36 8.03 -1.76
CA ALA A 42 11.07 7.58 -2.26
C ALA A 42 10.76 6.15 -1.80
N LEU A 43 9.46 5.84 -1.74
CA LEU A 43 8.92 4.51 -1.60
C LEU A 43 8.28 4.10 -2.92
N LEU A 44 8.50 2.86 -3.33
CA LEU A 44 7.86 2.23 -4.47
C LEU A 44 7.10 1.00 -3.97
N PHE A 45 5.79 1.03 -4.15
CA PHE A 45 4.88 -0.08 -3.88
C PHE A 45 4.68 -0.86 -5.16
N VAL A 46 4.94 -2.17 -5.11
CA VAL A 46 4.80 -3.06 -6.27
C VAL A 46 3.90 -4.22 -5.87
N VAL A 47 2.85 -4.45 -6.66
CA VAL A 47 2.00 -5.65 -6.51
C VAL A 47 2.49 -6.75 -7.44
N PHE A 48 2.93 -7.85 -6.85
CA PHE A 48 3.29 -9.06 -7.56
C PHE A 48 2.18 -10.09 -7.53
N ALA A 49 1.96 -10.75 -8.65
CA ALA A 49 1.20 -11.98 -8.75
C ALA A 49 2.14 -13.17 -8.87
N GLU A 50 1.93 -14.19 -8.05
CA GLU A 50 2.64 -15.45 -8.07
C GLU A 50 1.70 -16.64 -8.26
N LYS A 51 2.16 -17.68 -8.98
CA LYS A 51 1.44 -18.96 -9.03
C LYS A 51 1.52 -19.61 -7.64
N ALA A 52 0.37 -19.78 -6.97
CA ALA A 52 0.36 -20.34 -5.63
C ALA A 52 0.96 -21.77 -5.60
N PRO A 53 1.84 -22.10 -4.63
CA PRO A 53 2.46 -23.42 -4.54
C PRO A 53 1.48 -24.57 -4.18
N LEU A 54 0.22 -24.26 -3.88
CA LEU A 54 -0.77 -25.23 -3.40
C LEU A 54 -1.91 -25.40 -4.42
N SER A 55 -1.74 -26.38 -5.33
CA SER A 55 -2.75 -27.13 -6.13
C SER A 55 -4.02 -26.44 -6.66
N SER A 56 -4.10 -25.11 -6.65
CA SER A 56 -5.28 -24.33 -7.00
C SER A 56 -4.97 -23.50 -8.23
N SER A 57 -5.99 -23.31 -9.06
CA SER A 57 -5.96 -22.41 -10.22
C SER A 57 -5.88 -20.93 -9.84
N LEU A 58 -5.47 -20.60 -8.62
CA LEU A 58 -5.53 -19.26 -8.05
C LEU A 58 -4.13 -18.63 -8.02
N MET A 59 -4.04 -17.42 -8.57
CA MET A 59 -2.87 -16.56 -8.42
C MET A 59 -2.91 -15.96 -7.01
N ARG A 60 -1.78 -15.99 -6.32
CA ARG A 60 -1.57 -15.22 -5.09
C ARG A 60 -1.05 -13.87 -5.52
N THR A 61 -1.51 -12.77 -4.93
CA THR A 61 -0.83 -11.49 -5.09
C THR A 61 -0.41 -10.92 -3.75
N HIS A 62 0.73 -10.23 -3.75
CA HIS A 62 1.32 -9.64 -2.56
C HIS A 62 1.98 -8.30 -2.90
N THR A 63 2.07 -7.42 -1.92
CA THR A 63 2.74 -6.13 -2.10
C THR A 63 4.15 -6.18 -1.55
N VAL A 64 5.12 -5.76 -2.35
CA VAL A 64 6.44 -5.39 -1.84
C VAL A 64 6.58 -3.88 -1.78
N VAL A 65 7.34 -3.42 -0.79
CA VAL A 65 7.72 -2.01 -0.66
C VAL A 65 9.22 -1.92 -0.77
N LEU A 66 9.66 -1.07 -1.68
CA LEU A 66 11.06 -0.74 -1.91
C LEU A 66 11.30 0.70 -1.51
N LYS A 67 12.49 0.98 -0.97
CA LYS A 67 12.90 2.32 -0.60
C LYS A 67 14.20 2.70 -1.27
N THR A 68 14.29 3.97 -1.66
CA THR A 68 15.55 4.64 -1.99
C THR A 68 15.76 5.83 -1.06
N SER A 69 17.03 6.15 -0.81
CA SER A 69 17.47 7.35 -0.07
C SER A 69 18.57 8.11 -0.82
N ASP A 70 18.86 7.73 -2.07
CA ASP A 70 19.94 8.28 -2.90
C ASP A 70 19.47 8.73 -4.29
N GLY A 71 18.19 9.08 -4.42
CA GLY A 71 17.61 9.58 -5.66
C GLY A 71 17.32 8.50 -6.68
N GLY A 72 17.18 7.25 -6.23
CA GLY A 72 16.80 6.11 -7.06
C GLY A 72 17.99 5.37 -7.66
N ASN A 73 19.22 5.68 -7.23
CA ASN A 73 20.42 4.96 -7.67
C ASN A 73 20.46 3.56 -7.06
N ASN A 74 20.01 3.41 -5.81
CA ASN A 74 19.84 2.14 -5.13
C ASN A 74 18.45 2.05 -4.50
N TRP A 75 17.86 0.86 -4.63
CA TRP A 75 16.56 0.50 -4.06
C TRP A 75 16.72 -0.77 -3.24
N HIS A 76 16.15 -0.78 -2.05
CA HIS A 76 16.21 -1.94 -1.15
C HIS A 76 14.81 -2.32 -0.69
N LEU A 77 14.58 -3.63 -0.53
CA LEU A 77 13.35 -4.18 0.02
C LEU A 77 13.21 -3.83 1.49
N THR A 78 12.13 -3.14 1.84
CA THR A 78 11.79 -2.76 3.22
C THR A 78 10.58 -3.52 3.75
N LEU A 79 9.73 -4.07 2.87
CA LEU A 79 8.59 -4.90 3.24
C LEU A 79 8.22 -5.88 2.13
N ASP A 80 7.90 -7.11 2.52
CA ASP A 80 7.20 -8.10 1.70
C ASP A 80 5.89 -8.48 2.42
N ALA A 81 4.78 -7.85 2.00
CA ALA A 81 3.46 -7.99 2.60
C ALA A 81 2.77 -9.24 2.05
N THR A 82 3.19 -10.40 2.53
CA THR A 82 2.73 -11.71 2.02
C THR A 82 1.23 -11.99 2.27
N GLN A 83 0.55 -11.22 3.11
CA GLN A 83 -0.86 -11.40 3.48
C GLN A 83 -1.87 -10.80 2.48
N GLY A 84 -1.42 -10.30 1.33
CA GLY A 84 -2.27 -9.82 0.26
C GLY A 84 -1.65 -8.63 -0.45
N SER A 85 -2.39 -8.03 -1.38
CA SER A 85 -1.92 -6.81 -2.04
C SER A 85 -2.68 -5.57 -1.64
N LEU A 86 -1.99 -4.47 -1.81
CA LEU A 86 -2.45 -3.10 -1.72
C LEU A 86 -3.45 -2.75 -2.83
N VAL A 87 -4.38 -1.87 -2.49
CA VAL A 87 -5.12 -1.00 -3.42
C VAL A 87 -4.62 0.44 -3.24
N LYS A 88 -4.25 1.13 -4.33
CA LYS A 88 -3.50 2.41 -4.27
C LYS A 88 -4.22 3.51 -3.48
N GLU A 89 -5.56 3.56 -3.53
CA GLU A 89 -6.39 4.52 -2.81
C GLU A 89 -6.37 4.33 -1.28
N GLU A 90 -5.69 3.28 -0.80
CA GLU A 90 -5.60 2.90 0.61
C GLU A 90 -4.21 3.12 1.19
N ILE A 91 -3.32 3.83 0.48
CA ILE A 91 -2.08 4.35 1.06
C ILE A 91 -2.34 5.73 1.64
N PHE A 92 -1.75 6.01 2.80
CA PHE A 92 -1.86 7.30 3.46
C PHE A 92 -0.56 7.70 4.13
N PHE A 93 -0.04 8.87 3.74
CA PHE A 93 1.10 9.53 4.39
C PHE A 93 0.71 10.99 4.71
N PRO A 94 0.39 11.31 5.96
CA PRO A 94 0.05 12.67 6.38
C PRO A 94 1.29 13.58 6.48
N ASN A 95 2.47 12.98 6.67
CA ASN A 95 3.74 13.67 6.81
C ASN A 95 4.88 12.79 6.26
N GLU A 96 6.10 13.33 6.32
CA GLU A 96 7.29 12.69 5.74
C GLU A 96 7.81 11.45 6.48
N THR A 97 7.24 11.10 7.65
CA THR A 97 7.73 9.98 8.48
C THR A 97 6.67 8.91 8.69
N GLN A 98 5.42 9.30 8.90
CA GLN A 98 4.35 8.38 9.23
C GLN A 98 3.59 7.98 7.97
N GLY A 99 3.24 6.70 7.89
CA GLY A 99 2.48 6.17 6.78
C GLY A 99 1.72 4.91 7.16
N TRP A 100 0.61 4.68 6.47
CA TRP A 100 -0.20 3.49 6.59
C TRP A 100 -0.61 2.99 5.22
N PHE A 101 -0.76 1.69 5.11
CA PHE A 101 -1.59 1.09 4.07
C PHE A 101 -2.22 -0.19 4.60
N ILE A 102 -3.25 -0.67 3.92
CA ILE A 102 -3.88 -1.97 4.23
C ILE A 102 -3.79 -2.87 3.00
N THR A 103 -3.51 -4.15 3.21
CA THR A 103 -3.66 -5.17 2.17
C THR A 103 -5.08 -5.71 2.16
N GLN A 104 -5.53 -6.16 1.01
CA GLN A 104 -6.83 -6.81 0.85
C GLN A 104 -6.69 -8.32 0.73
N TRP A 105 -7.77 -9.03 1.09
CA TRP A 105 -7.84 -10.48 0.97
C TRP A 105 -7.90 -10.93 -0.49
N GLN A 106 -7.33 -12.10 -0.79
CA GLN A 106 -7.23 -12.59 -2.16
C GLN A 106 -7.33 -14.10 -2.30
N VAL A 107 -6.70 -14.85 -1.39
CA VAL A 107 -6.70 -16.31 -1.41
C VAL A 107 -7.04 -16.83 -0.02
N ALA A 108 -7.75 -17.94 0.05
CA ALA A 108 -8.14 -18.54 1.33
C ALA A 108 -6.92 -18.68 2.26
N GLY A 109 -7.04 -18.13 3.47
CA GLY A 109 -5.96 -18.14 4.47
C GLY A 109 -5.15 -16.85 4.57
N THR A 110 -5.34 -15.86 3.70
CA THR A 110 -4.87 -14.49 3.95
C THR A 110 -5.95 -13.64 4.62
N PHE A 111 -5.62 -12.45 5.09
CA PHE A 111 -6.57 -11.52 5.70
C PHE A 111 -6.10 -10.06 5.54
N PRO A 112 -7.02 -9.08 5.64
CA PRO A 112 -6.66 -7.69 5.57
C PRO A 112 -5.70 -7.32 6.69
N THR A 113 -4.56 -6.77 6.30
CA THR A 113 -3.45 -6.52 7.23
C THR A 113 -3.05 -5.05 7.14
N LEU A 114 -3.08 -4.36 8.28
CA LEU A 114 -2.65 -2.96 8.37
C LEU A 114 -1.13 -2.92 8.54
N TYR A 115 -0.48 -2.17 7.69
CA TYR A 115 0.94 -1.86 7.78
C TYR A 115 1.13 -0.40 8.16
N GLN A 116 2.02 -0.13 9.11
CA GLN A 116 2.35 1.21 9.58
C GLN A 116 3.85 1.44 9.55
N THR A 117 4.27 2.64 9.15
CA THR A 117 5.65 3.12 9.32
C THR A 117 5.67 4.42 10.13
N ASN A 118 6.77 4.67 10.83
CA ASN A 118 7.06 5.94 11.51
C ASN A 118 8.44 6.50 11.10
N ASP A 119 9.04 5.97 10.04
CA ASP A 119 10.38 6.30 9.54
C ASP A 119 10.45 6.32 8.00
N PHE A 120 9.35 6.75 7.36
CA PHE A 120 9.20 6.82 5.90
C PHE A 120 9.47 5.48 5.20
N GLY A 121 9.03 4.39 5.82
CA GLY A 121 9.11 3.04 5.27
C GLY A 121 10.50 2.42 5.32
N GLU A 122 11.44 2.95 6.13
CA GLU A 122 12.66 2.20 6.48
C GLU A 122 12.27 0.91 7.22
N THR A 123 11.29 1.00 8.13
CA THR A 123 10.68 -0.13 8.81
C THR A 123 9.15 -0.07 8.77
N TRP A 124 8.54 -1.26 8.80
CA TRP A 124 7.09 -1.45 8.77
C TRP A 124 6.64 -2.33 9.93
N GLN A 125 5.59 -1.91 10.62
CA GLN A 125 4.89 -2.66 11.67
C GLN A 125 3.62 -3.26 11.08
N GLU A 126 3.48 -4.57 11.22
CA GLU A 126 2.30 -5.33 10.81
C GLU A 126 1.28 -5.40 11.94
N SER A 127 0.00 -5.22 11.63
CA SER A 127 -1.11 -5.33 12.58
C SER A 127 -2.31 -6.07 11.97
N SER A 128 -2.68 -7.18 12.61
CA SER A 128 -3.86 -8.00 12.32
C SER A 128 -5.14 -7.50 13.03
N ILE A 129 -5.09 -6.34 13.69
CA ILE A 129 -6.19 -5.88 14.55
C ILE A 129 -7.53 -5.75 13.83
N ILE A 130 -7.53 -5.41 12.55
CA ILE A 130 -8.75 -5.33 11.72
C ILE A 130 -9.33 -6.74 11.51
N HIS A 131 -8.48 -7.70 11.16
CA HIS A 131 -8.88 -9.10 11.01
C HIS A 131 -9.44 -9.67 12.33
N GLU A 132 -8.78 -9.39 13.45
CA GLU A 132 -9.22 -9.83 14.78
C GLU A 132 -10.57 -9.23 15.16
N ALA A 133 -10.75 -7.93 14.93
CA ALA A 133 -12.00 -7.22 15.23
C ALA A 133 -13.20 -7.75 14.43
N ILE A 134 -12.98 -8.08 13.15
CA ILE A 134 -14.01 -8.67 12.29
C ILE A 134 -14.32 -10.12 12.71
N THR A 135 -13.28 -10.92 12.98
CA THR A 135 -13.43 -12.33 13.36
C THR A 135 -14.14 -12.47 14.72
N ALA A 136 -13.86 -11.59 15.68
CA ALA A 136 -14.54 -11.57 16.99
C ALA A 136 -16.07 -11.39 16.90
N LYS A 137 -16.58 -10.93 15.76
CA LYS A 137 -18.02 -10.73 15.49
C LYS A 137 -18.66 -11.86 14.69
N GLY A 138 -17.96 -12.98 14.52
CA GLY A 138 -18.44 -14.13 13.74
C GLY A 138 -18.20 -14.00 12.24
N GLY A 139 -17.33 -13.08 11.83
CA GLY A 139 -16.85 -13.00 10.46
C GLY A 139 -16.04 -14.23 10.07
N ILE A 140 -16.25 -14.72 8.85
CA ILE A 140 -15.47 -15.82 8.30
C ILE A 140 -14.19 -15.24 7.70
N ALA A 141 -13.04 -15.67 8.22
CA ALA A 141 -11.71 -15.20 7.79
C ALA A 141 -11.53 -15.24 6.26
N SER A 142 -12.00 -16.32 5.62
CA SER A 142 -11.91 -16.54 4.17
C SER A 142 -12.70 -15.57 3.30
N PHE A 143 -13.46 -14.62 3.85
CA PHE A 143 -14.16 -13.61 3.04
C PHE A 143 -14.06 -12.21 3.64
N THR A 144 -13.06 -12.00 4.50
CA THR A 144 -12.88 -10.74 5.18
C THR A 144 -12.05 -9.80 4.31
N GLU A 145 -12.60 -8.64 3.97
CA GLU A 145 -12.00 -7.64 3.08
C GLU A 145 -11.92 -6.30 3.81
N ALA A 146 -10.80 -5.60 3.69
CA ALA A 146 -10.79 -4.16 3.85
C ALA A 146 -11.25 -3.55 2.53
N GLN A 147 -12.27 -2.70 2.58
CA GLN A 147 -12.79 -1.99 1.41
C GLN A 147 -12.31 -0.53 1.36
N GLY A 148 -11.68 -0.06 2.43
CA GLY A 148 -11.15 1.29 2.52
C GLY A 148 -10.35 1.52 3.79
N LEU A 149 -9.14 2.06 3.63
CA LEU A 149 -8.44 2.79 4.68
C LEU A 149 -8.51 4.29 4.39
N ARG A 150 -8.96 5.09 5.35
CA ARG A 150 -9.02 6.55 5.22
C ARG A 150 -8.53 7.21 6.49
N PHE A 151 -7.59 8.12 6.39
CA PHE A 151 -7.18 8.96 7.51
C PHE A 151 -7.45 10.42 7.15
N LYS A 152 -7.81 11.20 8.17
CA LYS A 152 -7.94 12.66 8.06
C LYS A 152 -6.84 13.42 8.81
N SER A 153 -6.06 12.70 9.62
CA SER A 153 -4.90 13.22 10.33
C SER A 153 -3.94 12.08 10.68
N GLU A 154 -2.79 12.42 11.26
CA GLU A 154 -1.80 11.47 11.79
C GLU A 154 -2.33 10.52 12.86
N LYS A 155 -3.45 10.87 13.51
CA LYS A 155 -4.00 10.10 14.63
C LYS A 155 -5.36 9.50 14.34
N GLU A 156 -6.13 10.13 13.46
CA GLU A 156 -7.54 9.80 13.28
C GLU A 156 -7.81 9.25 11.88
N GLY A 157 -8.30 8.01 11.86
CA GLY A 157 -8.60 7.27 10.65
C GLY A 157 -9.75 6.29 10.83
N ILE A 158 -10.24 5.77 9.71
CA ILE A 158 -11.26 4.74 9.64
C ILE A 158 -10.80 3.60 8.74
N VAL A 159 -11.29 2.41 9.07
CA VAL A 159 -11.27 1.25 8.19
C VAL A 159 -12.71 0.85 7.92
N ILE A 160 -13.01 0.62 6.66
CA ILE A 160 -14.26 0.04 6.19
C ILE A 160 -13.95 -1.41 5.86
N GLY A 161 -14.61 -2.33 6.55
CA GLY A 161 -14.44 -3.76 6.38
C GLY A 161 -15.73 -4.43 5.96
N LYS A 162 -15.62 -5.59 5.32
CA LYS A 162 -16.73 -6.47 4.99
C LYS A 162 -16.33 -7.91 5.27
N THR A 163 -17.28 -8.73 5.68
CA THR A 163 -17.13 -10.19 5.75
C THR A 163 -18.44 -10.89 5.37
N PHE A 164 -18.42 -12.22 5.41
CA PHE A 164 -19.64 -13.02 5.46
C PHE A 164 -19.72 -13.73 6.81
N ASN A 165 -20.91 -13.77 7.41
CA ASN A 165 -21.16 -14.56 8.62
C ASN A 165 -21.36 -16.05 8.28
N THR A 166 -21.52 -16.89 9.31
CA THR A 166 -21.77 -18.33 9.16
C THR A 166 -23.05 -18.70 8.42
N GLU A 167 -23.97 -17.74 8.27
CA GLU A 167 -25.24 -17.91 7.55
C GLU A 167 -25.12 -17.45 6.08
N GLY A 168 -23.93 -16.97 5.67
CA GLY A 168 -23.67 -16.46 4.32
C GLY A 168 -24.18 -15.05 4.09
N GLU A 169 -24.51 -14.31 5.14
CA GLU A 169 -24.95 -12.93 5.05
C GLU A 169 -23.74 -12.00 4.99
N ASN A 170 -23.84 -10.96 4.16
CA ASN A 170 -22.85 -9.91 4.06
C ASN A 170 -22.94 -8.99 5.29
N VAL A 171 -21.83 -8.84 6.01
CA VAL A 171 -21.73 -7.97 7.18
C VAL A 171 -20.66 -6.92 6.92
N GLN A 172 -21.02 -5.64 7.10
CA GLN A 172 -20.09 -4.52 7.04
C GLN A 172 -19.67 -4.11 8.45
N PHE A 173 -18.45 -3.61 8.57
CA PHE A 173 -17.90 -3.07 9.80
C PHE A 173 -17.22 -1.74 9.51
N PHE A 174 -17.36 -0.81 10.44
CA PHE A 174 -16.66 0.46 10.40
C PHE A 174 -15.87 0.59 11.68
N PHE A 175 -14.55 0.71 11.55
CA PHE A 175 -13.66 0.90 12.68
C PHE A 175 -13.05 2.28 12.61
N LYS A 176 -12.88 2.91 13.76
CA LYS A 176 -12.23 4.20 13.92
C LYS A 176 -11.04 4.09 14.86
N THR A 177 -9.94 4.71 14.48
CA THR A 177 -8.81 4.98 15.37
C THR A 177 -8.74 6.47 15.70
N THR A 178 -8.26 6.79 16.90
CA THR A 178 -7.90 8.16 17.33
C THR A 178 -6.48 8.22 17.89
N ASP A 179 -5.73 7.13 17.76
CA ASP A 179 -4.39 6.94 18.31
C ASP A 179 -3.41 6.37 17.27
N ALA A 180 -3.60 6.76 16.01
CA ALA A 180 -2.69 6.47 14.90
C ALA A 180 -2.68 4.98 14.49
N GLY A 181 -3.82 4.30 14.64
CA GLY A 181 -4.01 2.90 14.27
C GLY A 181 -3.59 1.88 15.34
N LYS A 182 -3.22 2.34 16.55
CA LYS A 182 -2.85 1.45 17.66
C LYS A 182 -4.05 0.72 18.24
N THR A 183 -5.18 1.40 18.34
CA THR A 183 -6.47 0.82 18.72
C THR A 183 -7.57 1.26 17.76
N TRP A 184 -8.58 0.39 17.65
CA TRP A 184 -9.70 0.56 16.74
C TRP A 184 -11.01 0.28 17.46
N THR A 185 -11.97 1.20 17.35
CA THR A 185 -13.30 1.09 17.94
C THR A 185 -14.35 1.04 16.85
N GLU A 186 -15.31 0.12 16.96
CA GLU A 186 -16.43 0.03 16.03
C GLU A 186 -17.32 1.28 16.11
N ILE A 187 -17.82 1.73 14.96
CA ILE A 187 -18.78 2.83 14.83
C ILE A 187 -19.92 2.40 13.89
N ASP A 188 -21.12 2.92 14.10
CA ASP A 188 -22.28 2.59 13.26
C ASP A 188 -22.42 3.50 12.04
N ILE A 189 -21.84 4.70 12.10
CA ILE A 189 -22.01 5.75 11.07
C ILE A 189 -20.64 6.33 10.75
N ILE A 190 -20.25 6.27 9.48
CA ILE A 190 -19.04 6.95 9.00
C ILE A 190 -19.33 8.45 8.88
N PRO A 191 -18.58 9.31 9.59
CA PRO A 191 -18.71 10.75 9.44
C PRO A 191 -18.41 11.22 7.99
N SER A 192 -19.20 12.16 7.47
CA SER A 192 -19.14 12.56 6.05
C SER A 192 -17.77 13.09 5.61
N GLU A 193 -16.99 13.65 6.54
CA GLU A 193 -15.68 14.22 6.25
C GLU A 193 -14.69 13.21 5.66
N TYR A 194 -14.84 11.91 5.98
CA TYR A 194 -13.99 10.84 5.44
C TYR A 194 -14.23 10.55 3.96
N PHE A 195 -15.33 11.06 3.38
CA PHE A 195 -15.62 10.93 1.94
C PHE A 195 -15.19 12.16 1.14
N THR A 196 -14.88 13.27 1.81
CA THR A 196 -14.50 14.53 1.17
C THR A 196 -13.00 14.77 1.12
N TRP A 197 -12.21 13.93 1.81
CA TRP A 197 -10.78 14.12 1.95
C TRP A 197 -10.02 13.30 0.90
N GLN A 198 -9.30 13.98 0.01
CA GLN A 198 -8.47 13.32 -0.99
C GLN A 198 -7.09 13.01 -0.41
N SER A 199 -6.79 11.72 -0.30
CA SER A 199 -5.48 11.22 0.06
C SER A 199 -4.45 11.59 -1.01
N LEU A 200 -3.40 12.31 -0.57
CA LEU A 200 -2.06 12.40 -1.17
C LEU A 200 -1.72 13.46 -2.22
N HIS A 201 -2.62 13.98 -3.07
CA HIS A 201 -2.15 14.82 -4.20
C HIS A 201 -2.10 16.34 -3.99
N HIS A 202 -2.25 16.83 -2.75
CA HIS A 202 -2.25 18.27 -2.45
C HIS A 202 -1.24 18.69 -1.38
N ASN A 203 -0.21 17.88 -1.12
CA ASN A 203 0.87 18.28 -0.23
C ASN A 203 1.95 19.08 -1.01
N PRO A 204 2.36 20.29 -0.57
CA PRO A 204 3.42 21.06 -1.23
C PRO A 204 4.78 20.33 -1.33
N PHE A 205 4.95 19.22 -0.62
CA PHE A 205 6.15 18.38 -0.66
C PHE A 205 5.94 17.07 -1.43
N ASP A 206 4.87 16.90 -2.21
CA ASP A 206 4.71 15.72 -3.06
C ASP A 206 5.64 15.81 -4.29
N PHE A 207 6.72 15.02 -4.26
CA PHE A 207 7.68 14.88 -5.35
C PHE A 207 7.46 13.62 -6.19
N SER A 208 6.33 12.90 -6.03
CA SER A 208 6.01 11.72 -6.83
C SER A 208 6.07 11.99 -8.33
N ASN A 209 5.63 13.18 -8.76
CA ASN A 209 5.67 13.64 -10.14
C ASN A 209 7.09 13.81 -10.73
N LEU A 210 8.14 13.82 -9.91
CA LEU A 210 9.52 13.81 -10.41
C LEU A 210 9.90 12.45 -11.00
N TRP A 211 9.14 11.41 -10.71
CA TRP A 211 9.45 10.04 -11.08
C TRP A 211 8.56 9.58 -12.22
N LYS A 212 9.16 8.95 -13.22
CA LYS A 212 8.47 8.34 -14.34
C LYS A 212 8.68 6.84 -14.28
N ILE A 213 7.58 6.13 -14.10
CA ILE A 213 7.54 4.67 -14.17
C ILE A 213 7.21 4.29 -15.62
N THR A 214 8.06 3.49 -16.25
CA THR A 214 7.81 2.94 -17.59
C THR A 214 7.81 1.43 -17.49
N ALA A 215 6.62 0.81 -17.50
CA ALA A 215 6.51 -0.64 -17.62
C ALA A 215 6.68 -1.07 -19.09
N THR A 216 7.42 -2.15 -19.30
CA THR A 216 7.64 -2.81 -20.59
C THR A 216 7.45 -4.33 -20.42
N ILE A 217 7.40 -5.05 -21.53
CA ILE A 217 7.34 -6.52 -21.52
C ILE A 217 8.59 -7.19 -20.91
N SER A 218 9.66 -6.43 -20.68
CA SER A 218 10.93 -6.93 -20.14
C SER A 218 11.22 -6.43 -18.72
N GLY A 219 10.25 -5.79 -18.05
CA GLY A 219 10.41 -5.18 -16.72
C GLY A 219 9.91 -3.74 -16.70
N PHE A 220 10.26 -2.95 -15.69
CA PHE A 220 10.01 -1.51 -15.72
C PHE A 220 11.29 -0.70 -15.55
N SER A 221 11.32 0.51 -16.10
CA SER A 221 12.30 1.53 -15.75
C SER A 221 11.68 2.54 -14.80
N LEU A 222 12.52 3.05 -13.91
CA LEU A 222 12.19 4.21 -13.09
C LEU A 222 13.16 5.33 -13.46
N ASP A 223 12.63 6.35 -14.11
CA ASP A 223 13.41 7.50 -14.56
C ASP A 223 13.04 8.73 -13.74
N LYS A 224 14.04 9.37 -13.14
CA LYS A 224 13.81 10.63 -12.44
C LYS A 224 13.93 11.79 -13.42
N SER A 225 12.83 12.51 -13.65
CA SER A 225 12.85 13.76 -14.39
C SER A 225 13.55 14.84 -13.56
N LEU A 226 14.65 15.38 -14.07
CA LEU A 226 15.32 16.54 -13.49
C LEU A 226 14.56 17.80 -13.92
N GLY A 227 13.37 18.01 -13.35
CA GLY A 227 12.62 19.26 -13.51
C GLY A 227 13.33 20.40 -12.78
N VAL A 228 13.56 21.52 -13.47
CA VAL A 228 14.07 22.75 -12.87
C VAL A 228 13.05 23.25 -11.85
N PHE A 229 13.42 23.30 -10.57
CA PHE A 229 12.53 23.80 -9.51
C PHE A 229 12.16 25.27 -9.76
N PRO A 230 10.90 25.70 -9.53
CA PRO A 230 10.66 27.10 -9.21
C PRO A 230 11.34 27.41 -7.88
N ILE A 231 12.21 28.42 -7.86
CA ILE A 231 12.78 28.96 -6.63
C ILE A 231 11.62 29.51 -5.80
N VAL A 232 11.25 28.82 -4.73
CA VAL A 232 10.26 29.31 -3.76
C VAL A 232 10.99 30.30 -2.85
N TYR A 233 10.81 31.59 -3.09
CA TYR A 233 11.16 32.61 -2.11
C TYR A 233 10.15 32.53 -0.95
N GLN A 234 10.60 32.26 0.27
CA GLN A 234 9.75 32.44 1.45
C GLN A 234 9.31 33.90 1.52
N ALA A 235 8.00 34.13 1.73
CA ALA A 235 7.51 35.46 2.06
C ALA A 235 8.18 35.91 3.37
N ALA A 236 8.79 37.09 3.35
CA ALA A 236 9.32 37.71 4.57
C ALA A 236 8.21 37.75 5.62
N SER A 237 8.47 37.20 6.80
CA SER A 237 7.63 37.41 7.98
C SER A 237 7.54 38.91 8.22
N SER A 238 6.36 39.50 7.98
CA SER A 238 6.08 40.85 8.45
C SER A 238 5.81 40.75 9.95
N ASP A 239 6.82 41.07 10.75
CA ASP A 239 6.62 41.50 12.12
C ASP A 239 5.79 42.79 12.10
N SER A 240 4.63 42.75 12.75
CA SER A 240 3.96 43.92 13.33
C SER A 240 3.05 43.49 14.48
#